data_AF-A0AAZ3Q6J1-F1
#
_entry.id   AF-A0AAZ3Q6J1-F1
#
_cell.length_a   1.000
_cell.length_b   1.000
_cell.length_c   1.000
_cell.angle_alpha   90.00
_cell.angle_beta   90.00
_cell.angle_gamma   90.00
#
_symmetry.space_group_name_H-M   'P 1'
#
loop_
_entity.id
_entity.type
_entity.pdbx_description
1 polymer ?
#
loop_
_entity_poly.entity_id
_entity_poly.type
_entity_poly.pdbx_seq_one_letter_code
_entity_poly.pdbx_strand_id
1 'polypeptide(L)'
;MANNTVAGNQQQGQAVNKIGPNPGKHGNNLPLWGNEKTMNLNPMVLTNVLSSPYFKVQLYELKTYHEVVDEIYFKVTHVEPWEKGSRKTAGQTGMCGGVRGVGTGGIVSTAFCLLYKLFTLKMTRKQVMGLITHNDSPYIRALGFMYIRYTQPPADLVDWYDGFLDDEESPSPAQS
;
A
#
# COMPACT_ATOMS: atom_id res chain seq x y z
N MET A 1 -14.55 59.76 17.32
CA MET A 1 -14.60 59.26 15.93
C MET A 1 -13.69 58.06 15.85
N ALA A 2 -14.27 56.91 15.55
CA ALA A 2 -13.62 55.61 15.47
C ALA A 2 -13.02 55.38 14.07
N ASN A 3 -11.96 54.57 13.99
CA ASN A 3 -11.71 53.67 12.88
C ASN A 3 -10.71 52.60 13.36
N ASN A 4 -11.22 51.48 13.88
CA ASN A 4 -11.48 50.21 13.16
C ASN A 4 -10.21 49.48 12.70
N THR A 5 -9.81 48.57 13.58
CA THR A 5 -9.19 47.28 13.30
C THR A 5 -9.77 46.61 12.06
N VAL A 6 -8.90 46.17 11.15
CA VAL A 6 -9.22 45.12 10.17
C VAL A 6 -8.35 43.92 10.47
N ALA A 7 -8.96 42.94 11.14
CA ALA A 7 -8.54 41.55 11.11
C ALA A 7 -8.84 41.00 9.71
N GLY A 8 -7.88 40.29 9.11
CA GLY A 8 -7.99 39.69 7.79
C GLY A 8 -7.44 38.27 7.78
N ASN A 9 -8.28 37.36 8.28
CA ASN A 9 -8.34 35.90 8.13
C ASN A 9 -7.18 35.16 7.45
N GLN A 10 -6.56 34.29 8.26
CA GLN A 10 -6.13 32.95 7.86
C GLN A 10 -7.29 32.20 7.21
N GLN A 11 -7.09 31.69 5.99
CA GLN A 11 -7.93 30.64 5.41
C GLN A 11 -7.11 29.86 4.38
N GLN A 12 -6.79 28.60 4.73
CA GLN A 12 -6.62 27.40 3.89
C GLN A 12 -5.81 26.37 4.72
N GLY A 13 -6.26 25.15 5.02
CA GLY A 13 -7.54 24.48 4.79
C GLY A 13 -7.71 23.39 5.86
N GLN A 14 -8.81 23.47 6.61
CA GLN A 14 -9.25 22.43 7.52
C GLN A 14 -10.03 21.38 6.71
N ALA A 15 -9.36 20.29 6.30
CA ALA A 15 -10.05 19.16 5.65
C ALA A 15 -9.37 17.79 5.88
N VAL A 16 -8.47 17.65 6.87
CA VAL A 16 -7.72 16.38 7.07
C VAL A 16 -8.15 15.60 8.33
N ASN A 17 -9.04 16.14 9.17
CA ASN A 17 -9.31 15.58 10.49
C ASN A 17 -10.35 14.43 10.55
N LYS A 18 -10.86 13.92 9.41
CA LYS A 18 -11.88 12.86 9.40
C LYS A 18 -11.52 11.64 8.55
N ILE A 19 -10.27 11.46 8.17
CA ILE A 19 -9.89 10.41 7.23
C ILE A 19 -9.16 9.30 8.01
N GLY A 20 -9.86 8.16 8.20
CA GLY A 20 -9.35 6.96 8.88
C GLY A 20 -9.80 6.79 10.35
N PRO A 21 -9.47 5.65 11.01
CA PRO A 21 -9.97 5.35 12.35
C PRO A 21 -9.51 6.41 13.35
N ASN A 22 -10.46 6.87 14.16
CA ASN A 22 -10.33 8.02 15.05
C ASN A 22 -9.03 7.92 15.90
N PRO A 23 -8.04 8.81 15.72
CA PRO A 23 -6.73 8.70 16.38
C PRO A 23 -6.83 8.80 17.91
N GLY A 24 -7.94 9.31 18.44
CA GLY A 24 -8.23 9.35 19.87
C GLY A 24 -8.50 7.99 20.53
N LYS A 25 -8.82 6.94 19.75
CA LYS A 25 -9.05 5.58 20.27
C LYS A 25 -7.84 4.65 20.12
N HIS A 26 -6.93 4.94 19.21
CA HIS A 26 -5.83 4.05 18.86
C HIS A 26 -4.49 4.80 18.86
N GLY A 27 -3.57 4.41 19.73
CA GLY A 27 -2.22 5.00 19.78
C GLY A 27 -1.42 4.80 18.49
N ASN A 28 -0.18 5.29 18.45
CA ASN A 28 0.67 5.17 17.25
C ASN A 28 1.10 3.73 16.93
N ASN A 29 0.94 2.81 17.88
CA ASN A 29 1.14 1.39 17.65
C ASN A 29 0.07 0.84 16.70
N LEU A 30 0.53 0.09 15.71
CA LEU A 30 -0.31 -0.61 14.75
C LEU A 30 -0.28 -2.10 15.08
N PRO A 31 -1.35 -2.67 15.67
CA PRO A 31 -1.39 -4.10 15.92
C PRO A 31 -1.33 -4.88 14.60
N LEU A 32 -0.63 -6.01 14.61
CA LEU A 32 -0.54 -6.92 13.47
C LEU A 32 -1.55 -8.05 13.63
N TRP A 33 -2.35 -8.26 12.59
CA TRP A 33 -3.26 -9.38 12.45
C TRP A 33 -2.65 -10.47 11.55
N GLY A 34 -2.77 -11.72 11.98
CA GLY A 34 -2.28 -12.88 11.24
C GLY A 34 -0.79 -13.15 11.46
N ASN A 35 -0.06 -13.48 10.40
CA ASN A 35 1.28 -14.04 10.50
C ASN A 35 2.40 -12.99 10.46
N GLU A 36 3.20 -12.95 11.53
CA GLU A 36 4.31 -12.00 11.74
C GLU A 36 5.51 -12.17 10.80
N LYS A 37 5.57 -13.28 10.06
CA LYS A 37 6.66 -13.56 9.11
C LYS A 37 6.20 -13.45 7.67
N THR A 38 4.95 -13.81 7.37
CA THR A 38 4.48 -13.89 5.99
C THR A 38 3.63 -12.70 5.57
N MET A 39 3.24 -11.81 6.48
CA MET A 39 2.30 -10.72 6.20
C MET A 39 0.98 -11.24 5.60
N ASN A 40 0.62 -12.50 5.87
CA ASN A 40 -0.54 -13.19 5.26
C ASN A 40 -0.50 -13.26 3.72
N LEU A 41 0.68 -13.13 3.11
CA LEU A 41 0.86 -13.31 1.68
C LEU A 41 0.73 -14.78 1.29
N ASN A 42 0.27 -15.02 0.05
CA ASN A 42 0.32 -16.35 -0.54
C ASN A 42 1.78 -16.87 -0.50
N PRO A 43 2.03 -18.11 -0.03
CA PRO A 43 3.38 -18.66 0.07
C PRO A 43 4.19 -18.54 -1.23
N MET A 44 3.56 -18.73 -2.39
CA MET A 44 4.24 -18.60 -3.69
C MET A 44 4.71 -17.18 -3.95
N VAL A 45 3.89 -16.18 -3.63
CA VAL A 45 4.26 -14.76 -3.78
C VAL A 45 5.40 -14.43 -2.82
N LEU A 46 5.27 -14.84 -1.55
CA LEU A 46 6.30 -14.61 -0.54
C LEU A 46 7.64 -15.22 -0.94
N THR A 47 7.66 -16.48 -1.40
CA THR A 47 8.90 -17.13 -1.86
C THR A 47 9.56 -16.34 -2.99
N ASN A 48 8.79 -15.79 -3.93
CA ASN A 48 9.33 -14.99 -5.03
C ASN A 48 9.78 -13.60 -4.57
N VAL A 49 9.09 -12.96 -3.62
CA VAL A 49 9.57 -11.72 -2.99
C VAL A 49 10.91 -11.96 -2.32
N LEU A 50 11.03 -13.00 -1.49
CA LEU A 50 12.25 -13.32 -0.75
C LEU A 50 13.39 -13.80 -1.68
N SER A 51 13.09 -14.36 -2.85
CA SER A 51 14.11 -14.75 -3.82
C SER A 51 14.53 -13.60 -4.75
N SER A 52 13.70 -12.56 -4.88
CA SER A 52 13.91 -11.42 -5.78
C SER A 52 15.24 -10.69 -5.51
N PRO A 53 16.09 -10.50 -6.53
CA PRO A 53 17.27 -9.65 -6.42
C PRO A 53 16.92 -8.21 -6.07
N TYR A 54 15.79 -7.70 -6.58
CA TYR A 54 15.29 -6.37 -6.25
C TYR A 54 15.06 -6.23 -4.74
N PHE A 55 14.40 -7.21 -4.13
CA PHE A 55 14.16 -7.20 -2.68
C PHE A 55 15.46 -7.39 -1.86
N LYS A 56 16.32 -8.32 -2.27
CA LYS A 56 17.53 -8.70 -1.52
C LYS A 56 18.66 -7.67 -1.58
N VAL A 57 18.78 -6.97 -2.71
CA VAL A 57 19.92 -6.09 -2.97
C VAL A 57 19.47 -4.64 -2.92
N GLN A 58 18.54 -4.24 -3.78
CA GLN A 58 18.15 -2.84 -3.92
C GLN A 58 17.34 -2.37 -2.70
N LEU A 59 16.27 -3.10 -2.34
CA LEU A 59 15.44 -2.72 -1.19
C LEU A 59 16.13 -2.96 0.16
N TYR A 60 17.25 -3.67 0.21
CA TYR A 60 18.01 -3.83 1.45
C TYR A 60 18.64 -2.50 1.90
N GLU A 61 19.03 -1.65 0.94
CA GLU A 61 19.67 -0.36 1.21
C GLU A 61 18.69 0.67 1.77
N LEU A 62 17.40 0.59 1.41
CA LEU A 62 16.35 1.48 1.91
C LEU A 62 16.01 1.14 3.36
N LYS A 63 16.24 2.05 4.30
CA LYS A 63 16.08 1.78 5.75
C LYS A 63 14.94 2.57 6.38
N THR A 64 14.46 3.59 5.70
CA THR A 64 13.45 4.50 6.21
C THR A 64 12.16 4.38 5.44
N TYR A 65 11.07 4.78 6.09
CA TYR A 65 9.75 4.88 5.47
C TYR A 65 9.77 5.78 4.22
N HIS A 66 10.41 6.95 4.32
CA HIS A 66 10.44 7.93 3.23
C HIS A 66 11.18 7.40 2.00
N GLU A 67 12.32 6.74 2.17
CA GLU A 67 13.04 6.11 1.06
C GLU A 67 12.18 5.06 0.33
N VAL A 68 11.38 4.28 1.08
CA VAL A 68 10.48 3.30 0.47
C VAL A 68 9.31 3.99 -0.24
N VAL A 69 8.79 5.10 0.29
CA VAL A 69 7.76 5.91 -0.38
C VAL A 69 8.27 6.50 -1.69
N ASP A 70 9.49 7.03 -1.71
CA ASP A 70 10.12 7.55 -2.92
C ASP A 70 10.30 6.44 -3.96
N GLU A 71 10.77 5.26 -3.54
CA GLU A 71 10.92 4.11 -4.44
C GLU A 71 9.56 3.66 -5.00
N ILE A 72 8.48 3.72 -4.22
CA ILE A 72 7.11 3.46 -4.72
C ILE A 72 6.74 4.48 -5.79
N TYR A 73 6.98 5.76 -5.53
CA TYR A 73 6.69 6.84 -6.47
C TYR A 73 7.40 6.64 -7.82
N PHE A 74 8.69 6.28 -7.79
CA PHE A 74 9.50 6.18 -9.00
C PHE A 74 9.37 4.86 -9.76
N LYS A 75 9.09 3.74 -9.07
CA LYS A 75 9.17 2.40 -9.68
C LYS A 75 7.84 1.70 -9.88
N VAL A 76 6.79 2.04 -9.12
CA VAL A 76 5.54 1.28 -9.18
C VAL A 76 4.63 1.81 -10.28
N THR A 77 4.25 0.90 -11.18
CA THR A 77 3.34 1.18 -12.32
C THR A 77 2.09 0.29 -12.31
N HIS A 78 2.03 -0.71 -11.44
CA HIS A 78 0.86 -1.55 -11.21
C HIS A 78 0.90 -2.22 -9.84
N VAL A 79 -0.25 -2.65 -9.33
CA VAL A 79 -0.41 -3.30 -8.01
C VAL A 79 -0.73 -4.80 -8.09
N GLU A 80 -0.61 -5.40 -9.26
CA GLU A 80 -0.75 -6.85 -9.43
C GLU A 80 0.47 -7.61 -8.83
N PRO A 81 0.29 -8.83 -8.30
CA PRO A 81 1.37 -9.61 -7.69
C PRO A 81 2.46 -10.08 -8.65
N TRP A 82 2.18 -10.08 -9.95
CA TRP A 82 3.10 -10.57 -10.97
C TRP A 82 3.27 -9.50 -12.04
N GLU A 83 4.48 -9.42 -12.58
CA GLU A 83 4.74 -8.60 -13.76
C GLU A 83 3.88 -9.10 -14.93
N LYS A 84 3.28 -8.16 -15.68
CA LYS A 84 2.39 -8.48 -16.81
C LYS A 84 3.12 -9.37 -17.82
N GLY A 85 2.47 -10.44 -18.27
CA GLY A 85 3.06 -11.38 -19.23
C GLY A 85 4.17 -12.29 -18.67
N SER A 86 4.61 -12.12 -17.43
CA SER A 86 5.66 -12.96 -16.82
C SER A 86 5.16 -14.31 -16.30
N ARG A 87 3.84 -14.46 -16.16
CA ARG A 87 3.22 -15.71 -15.71
C ARG A 87 3.48 -16.79 -16.75
N LYS A 88 4.26 -17.81 -16.37
CA LYS A 88 4.47 -18.99 -17.20
C LYS A 88 3.22 -19.87 -17.12
N THR A 89 2.23 -19.61 -17.98
CA THR A 89 1.07 -20.51 -18.16
C THR A 89 1.39 -21.65 -19.15
N ALA A 90 2.49 -21.53 -19.90
CA ALA A 90 2.92 -22.53 -20.87
C ALA A 90 3.42 -23.80 -20.17
N GLY A 91 2.65 -24.89 -20.29
CA GLY A 91 2.99 -26.22 -19.77
C GLY A 91 1.91 -26.90 -18.91
N GLN A 92 0.81 -26.22 -18.59
CA GLN A 92 -0.30 -26.78 -17.80
C GLN A 92 -1.46 -27.22 -18.70
N THR A 93 -1.24 -28.24 -19.52
CA THR A 93 -2.32 -29.02 -20.15
C THR A 93 -2.69 -30.18 -19.23
N GLY A 94 -3.54 -29.90 -18.25
CA GLY A 94 -4.05 -30.90 -17.31
C GLY A 94 -5.34 -30.43 -16.65
N MET A 95 -6.14 -31.37 -16.14
CA MET A 95 -7.49 -31.16 -15.61
C MET A 95 -7.59 -30.18 -14.42
N CYS A 96 -6.44 -29.78 -13.85
CA CYS A 96 -6.30 -28.82 -12.73
C CYS A 96 -5.71 -27.45 -13.16
N GLY A 97 -5.33 -27.27 -14.43
CA GLY A 97 -4.70 -26.03 -14.94
C GLY A 97 -5.67 -24.85 -15.15
N GLY A 98 -6.98 -25.09 -14.98
CA GLY A 98 -8.04 -24.09 -15.21
C GLY A 98 -8.42 -23.24 -13.99
N VAL A 99 -7.90 -23.54 -12.79
CA VAL A 99 -8.17 -22.71 -11.60
C VAL A 99 -7.31 -21.45 -11.69
N ARG A 100 -7.92 -20.37 -12.17
CA ARG A 100 -7.26 -19.08 -12.44
C ARG A 100 -6.49 -18.60 -11.19
N GLY A 101 -5.16 -18.57 -11.28
CA GLY A 101 -4.33 -17.67 -10.47
C GLY A 101 -3.41 -18.27 -9.40
N VAL A 102 -3.33 -19.59 -9.23
CA VAL A 102 -2.54 -20.20 -8.13
C VAL A 102 -1.46 -21.20 -8.59
N GLY A 103 -1.45 -21.61 -9.86
CA GLY A 103 -0.67 -22.77 -10.30
C GLY A 103 0.77 -22.53 -10.77
N THR A 104 1.15 -21.34 -11.21
CA THR A 104 2.51 -21.10 -11.73
C THR A 104 2.87 -19.62 -11.59
N GLY A 105 3.88 -19.33 -10.78
CA GLY A 105 4.37 -17.98 -10.54
C GLY A 105 4.96 -17.35 -11.80
N GLY A 106 5.00 -16.02 -11.81
CA GLY A 106 5.76 -15.21 -12.76
C GLY A 106 6.91 -14.49 -12.06
N ILE A 107 7.44 -13.46 -12.70
CA ILE A 107 8.32 -12.50 -12.02
C ILE A 107 7.44 -11.73 -11.02
N VAL A 108 7.83 -11.70 -9.75
CA VAL A 108 7.10 -10.95 -8.72
C VAL A 108 7.19 -9.47 -9.01
N SER A 109 6.10 -8.74 -8.77
CA SER A 109 6.07 -7.31 -9.07
C SER A 109 6.86 -6.47 -8.07
N THR A 110 7.34 -5.33 -8.55
CA THR A 110 7.94 -4.27 -7.73
C THR A 110 7.03 -3.88 -6.55
N ALA A 111 5.71 -3.75 -6.80
CA ALA A 111 4.73 -3.39 -5.78
C ALA A 111 4.70 -4.39 -4.62
N PHE A 112 4.71 -5.69 -4.88
CA PHE A 112 4.68 -6.70 -3.81
C PHE A 112 6.02 -6.82 -3.07
N CYS A 113 7.14 -6.55 -3.74
CA CYS A 113 8.43 -6.42 -3.06
C CYS A 113 8.44 -5.22 -2.08
N LEU A 114 7.96 -4.05 -2.51
CA LEU A 114 7.88 -2.85 -1.69
C LEU A 114 6.85 -2.98 -0.56
N LEU A 115 5.70 -3.61 -0.82
CA LEU A 115 4.68 -3.90 0.18
C LEU A 115 5.25 -4.74 1.34
N TYR A 116 5.97 -5.81 1.01
CA TYR A 116 6.62 -6.63 2.02
C TYR A 116 7.81 -5.89 2.68
N LYS A 117 8.51 -5.01 1.95
CA LYS A 117 9.56 -4.15 2.54
C LYS A 117 8.98 -3.23 3.61
N LEU A 118 7.86 -2.55 3.35
CA LEU A 118 7.15 -1.74 4.35
C LEU A 118 6.83 -2.56 5.60
N PHE A 119 6.38 -3.80 5.42
CA PHE A 119 6.12 -4.71 6.54
C PHE A 119 7.36 -5.03 7.37
N THR A 120 8.51 -5.30 6.75
CA THR A 120 9.75 -5.55 7.49
C THR A 120 10.24 -4.34 8.30
N LEU A 121 9.85 -3.12 7.91
CA LEU A 121 10.16 -1.89 8.65
C LEU A 121 9.23 -1.64 9.84
N LYS A 122 8.20 -2.48 10.05
CA LYS A 122 7.21 -2.37 11.13
C LYS A 122 6.53 -0.99 11.16
N MET A 123 5.66 -0.78 10.19
CA MET A 123 4.89 0.45 10.04
C MET A 123 4.10 0.83 11.29
N THR A 124 4.12 2.13 11.62
CA THR A 124 3.25 2.74 12.62
C THR A 124 1.92 3.17 12.01
N ARG A 125 0.91 3.41 12.86
CA ARG A 125 -0.40 3.91 12.41
C ARG A 125 -0.28 5.22 11.64
N LYS A 126 0.56 6.15 12.09
CA LYS A 126 0.80 7.43 11.39
C LYS A 126 1.42 7.25 10.01
N GLN A 127 2.34 6.31 9.86
CA GLN A 127 2.97 6.06 8.56
C GLN A 127 1.99 5.39 7.59
N VAL A 128 1.15 4.46 8.07
CA VAL A 128 0.07 3.88 7.23
C VAL A 128 -0.92 4.97 6.82
N MET A 129 -1.30 5.87 7.74
CA MET A 129 -2.11 7.04 7.39
C MET A 129 -1.45 7.90 6.32
N GLY A 130 -0.16 8.18 6.46
CA GLY A 130 0.62 8.92 5.46
C GLY A 130 0.66 8.27 4.09
N LEU A 131 0.59 6.93 4.00
CA LEU A 131 0.47 6.23 2.71
C LEU A 131 -0.91 6.42 2.09
N ILE A 132 -1.97 6.17 2.85
CA ILE A 132 -3.34 6.17 2.30
C ILE A 132 -3.86 7.58 2.00
N THR A 133 -3.35 8.62 2.66
CA THR A 133 -3.67 10.02 2.36
C THR A 133 -2.65 10.70 1.44
N HIS A 134 -1.76 9.93 0.80
CA HIS A 134 -0.72 10.48 -0.06
C HIS A 134 -1.29 11.01 -1.38
N ASN A 135 -0.99 12.25 -1.75
CA ASN A 135 -1.54 12.86 -2.97
C ASN A 135 -0.64 12.70 -4.21
N ASP A 136 0.65 12.43 -4.02
CA ASP A 136 1.59 12.47 -5.15
C ASP A 136 1.47 11.27 -6.10
N SER A 137 0.93 10.13 -5.64
CA SER A 137 0.77 8.95 -6.50
C SER A 137 -0.36 8.03 -6.01
N PRO A 138 -1.26 7.58 -6.92
CA PRO A 138 -2.30 6.62 -6.59
C PRO A 138 -1.72 5.26 -6.18
N TYR A 139 -0.50 4.92 -6.64
CA TYR A 139 0.16 3.68 -6.26
C TYR A 139 0.62 3.68 -4.79
N ILE A 140 1.03 4.83 -4.26
CA ILE A 140 1.37 4.97 -2.83
C ILE A 140 0.13 4.70 -1.97
N ARG A 141 -1.01 5.31 -2.32
CA ARG A 141 -2.29 5.06 -1.64
C ARG A 141 -2.71 3.61 -1.74
N ALA A 142 -2.65 3.04 -2.95
CA ALA A 142 -3.02 1.64 -3.19
C ALA A 142 -2.18 0.68 -2.34
N LEU A 143 -0.86 0.88 -2.24
CA LEU A 143 -0.01 0.07 -1.37
C LEU A 143 -0.35 0.26 0.12
N GLY A 144 -0.73 1.46 0.55
CA GLY A 144 -1.24 1.71 1.90
C GLY A 144 -2.48 0.88 2.22
N PHE A 145 -3.46 0.87 1.31
CA PHE A 145 -4.67 0.04 1.47
C PHE A 145 -4.39 -1.46 1.41
N MET A 146 -3.48 -1.89 0.53
CA MET A 146 -3.04 -3.29 0.51
C MET A 146 -2.37 -3.67 1.83
N TYR A 147 -1.54 -2.80 2.39
CA TYR A 147 -0.91 -3.04 3.69
C TYR A 147 -1.96 -3.23 4.78
N ILE A 148 -2.99 -2.38 4.82
CA ILE A 148 -4.12 -2.51 5.75
C ILE A 148 -4.84 -3.83 5.55
N ARG A 149 -5.18 -4.17 4.29
CA ARG A 149 -5.87 -5.40 3.92
C ARG A 149 -5.16 -6.66 4.43
N TYR A 150 -3.84 -6.67 4.39
CA TYR A 150 -3.02 -7.82 4.77
C TYR A 150 -2.67 -7.87 6.26
N THR A 151 -2.67 -6.74 6.96
CA THR A 151 -2.11 -6.67 8.32
C THR A 151 -3.11 -6.29 9.41
N GLN A 152 -4.30 -5.80 9.06
CA GLN A 152 -5.27 -5.33 10.04
C GLN A 152 -6.43 -6.32 10.23
N PRO A 153 -7.04 -6.39 11.44
CA PRO A 153 -8.17 -7.26 11.71
C PRO A 153 -9.34 -6.98 10.75
N PRO A 154 -10.05 -8.01 10.24
CA PRO A 154 -11.17 -7.83 9.34
C PRO A 154 -12.28 -6.89 9.86
N ALA A 155 -12.50 -6.88 11.19
CA ALA A 155 -13.49 -6.03 11.83
C ALA A 155 -13.15 -4.53 11.75
N ASP A 156 -11.87 -4.19 11.72
CA ASP A 156 -11.40 -2.80 11.72
C ASP A 156 -11.27 -2.25 10.29
N LEU A 157 -11.34 -3.12 9.28
CA LEU A 157 -11.12 -2.74 7.88
C LEU A 157 -12.08 -1.64 7.42
N VAL A 158 -13.36 -1.72 7.78
CA VAL A 158 -14.36 -0.73 7.38
C VAL A 158 -13.96 0.66 7.86
N ASP A 159 -13.54 0.80 9.12
CA ASP A 159 -13.10 2.08 9.69
C ASP A 159 -11.88 2.68 8.97
N TRP A 160 -11.02 1.83 8.39
CA TRP A 160 -9.88 2.27 7.59
C TRP A 160 -10.30 2.77 6.20
N TYR A 161 -11.33 2.18 5.61
CA TYR A 161 -11.78 2.52 4.26
C TYR A 161 -12.85 3.62 4.25
N ASP A 162 -13.65 3.77 5.31
CA ASP A 162 -14.85 4.63 5.37
C ASP A 162 -14.59 6.05 4.85
N GLY A 163 -13.49 6.69 5.28
CA GLY A 163 -13.11 8.03 4.84
C GLY A 163 -12.60 8.16 3.39
N PHE A 164 -12.52 7.06 2.66
CA PHE A 164 -12.01 6.97 1.28
C PHE A 164 -12.98 6.29 0.31
N LEU A 165 -14.11 5.76 0.79
CA LEU A 165 -15.13 5.14 -0.08
C LEU A 165 -15.82 6.18 -0.98
N ASP A 166 -15.81 7.45 -0.56
CA ASP A 166 -16.41 8.59 -1.29
C ASP A 166 -15.37 9.37 -2.13
N ASP A 167 -14.16 8.83 -2.34
CA ASP A 167 -13.09 9.55 -3.06
C ASP A 167 -13.26 9.42 -4.58
N GLU A 168 -13.62 10.53 -5.23
CA GLU A 168 -13.91 10.66 -6.67
C GLU A 168 -12.66 10.69 -7.57
N GLU A 169 -11.46 10.46 -7.03
CA GLU A 169 -10.22 10.47 -7.83
C GLU A 169 -10.08 9.17 -8.65
N SER A 170 -10.57 9.22 -9.89
CA SER A 170 -10.38 8.17 -10.89
C SER A 170 -8.89 8.01 -11.25
N PRO A 171 -8.28 6.81 -11.18
CA PRO A 171 -6.93 6.61 -11.67
C PRO A 171 -6.91 6.94 -13.16
N SER A 172 -6.16 7.98 -13.54
CA SER A 172 -6.04 8.40 -14.93
C SER A 172 -5.64 7.18 -15.79
N PRO A 173 -6.37 6.87 -16.88
CA PRO A 173 -6.00 5.76 -17.74
C PRO A 173 -4.56 5.99 -18.24
N ALA A 174 -3.70 5.00 -18.01
CA ALA A 174 -2.32 5.00 -18.47
C ALA A 174 -2.31 5.35 -19.96
N GLN A 175 -1.62 6.44 -20.32
CA GLN A 175 -1.46 6.81 -21.72
C GLN A 175 -0.72 5.68 -22.43
N SER A 176 -1.36 5.18 -23.49
CA SER A 176 -0.92 4.10 -24.37
C SER A 176 0.35 4.42 -25.11
#